data_AF-A0A7S1C1Q3-F1
#
_entry.id   AF-A0A7S1C1Q3-F1
#
_cell.length_a   1.000
_cell.length_b   1.000
_cell.length_c   1.000
_cell.angle_alpha   90.00
_cell.angle_beta   90.00
_cell.angle_gamma   90.00
#
_symmetry.space_group_name_H-M   'P 1'
#
loop_
_entity.id
_entity.type
_entity.pdbx_description
1 polymer ?
#
loop_
_entity_poly.entity_id
_entity_poly.type
_entity_poly.pdbx_seq_one_letter_code
_entity_poly.pdbx_strand_id
1 'polypeptide(L)'
;GRATWASWAAAAASRLRARRRRVGPSSRCAWVGLEARRGDVGEEAWRSAAGDAASKAARRRRWGGGRPPGAMGFITVHSVLTVLSVSCAAVISGFAVQNGAGYSPAAHPFLMSIGVLGFFSQGVLAYVANYGSALAVEDRKTRRTVHGAVMLIGMLCVVCGYLVVYAKLKNKPLSSINHVPALKVHSALGYIAFGLLGVQVIVGMLKLRRIERDGRRTMAWHGILGPLVYLLCLICVMFGFNGLYSGDYPIFSVCVTAGLICVFLTAVAALFCGPRRKRSTGVAMPSTGRAGSGASGALLDDRHGEL
;
A
#
# COMPACT_ATOMS: atom_id res chain seq x y z
N GLY A 1 -56.80 31.02 14.73
CA GLY A 1 -56.91 31.32 13.29
C GLY A 1 -56.61 30.08 12.48
N ARG A 2 -57.54 29.63 11.62
CA ARG A 2 -57.37 28.41 10.81
C ARG A 2 -56.44 28.71 9.64
N ALA A 3 -55.19 28.27 9.72
CA ALA A 3 -54.31 28.24 8.56
C ALA A 3 -54.88 27.22 7.56
N THR A 4 -55.28 27.69 6.38
CA THR A 4 -55.84 26.84 5.33
C THR A 4 -54.76 25.93 4.75
N TRP A 5 -55.14 24.74 4.29
CA TRP A 5 -54.24 23.78 3.61
C TRP A 5 -53.41 24.42 2.49
N ALA A 6 -53.95 25.48 1.86
CA ALA A 6 -53.27 26.27 0.84
C ALA A 6 -52.00 26.99 1.35
N SER A 7 -51.98 27.48 2.60
CA SER A 7 -50.80 28.16 3.16
C SER A 7 -49.66 27.18 3.47
N TRP A 8 -50.00 25.95 3.88
CA TRP A 8 -49.03 24.87 4.05
C TRP A 8 -48.46 24.37 2.71
N ALA A 9 -49.30 24.24 1.68
CA ALA A 9 -48.85 23.87 0.35
C ALA A 9 -47.91 24.94 -0.26
N ALA A 10 -48.24 26.23 -0.08
CA ALA A 10 -47.40 27.33 -0.53
C ALA A 10 -46.05 27.39 0.22
N ALA A 11 -46.05 27.16 1.53
CA ALA A 11 -44.84 27.10 2.34
C ALA A 11 -43.96 25.87 2.02
N ALA A 12 -44.57 24.73 1.69
CA ALA A 12 -43.84 23.54 1.24
C ALA A 12 -43.21 23.77 -0.15
N ALA A 13 -43.95 24.39 -1.07
CA ALA A 13 -43.46 24.72 -2.41
C ALA A 13 -42.31 25.74 -2.38
N SER A 14 -42.37 26.75 -1.51
CA SER A 14 -41.30 27.75 -1.37
C SER A 14 -40.02 27.13 -0.78
N ARG A 15 -40.14 26.23 0.21
CA ARG A 15 -39.01 25.47 0.78
C ARG A 15 -38.35 24.53 -0.25
N LEU A 16 -39.13 23.90 -1.12
CA LEU A 16 -38.61 23.08 -2.22
C LEU A 16 -37.86 23.92 -3.27
N ARG A 17 -38.36 25.11 -3.63
CA ARG A 17 -37.66 26.05 -4.54
C ARG A 17 -36.36 26.58 -3.92
N ALA A 18 -36.36 26.90 -2.63
CA ALA A 18 -35.15 27.33 -1.92
C ALA A 18 -34.08 26.22 -1.86
N ARG A 19 -34.49 24.95 -1.69
CA ARG A 19 -33.56 23.81 -1.74
C ARG A 19 -32.96 23.57 -3.12
N ARG A 20 -33.71 23.79 -4.22
CA ARG A 20 -33.18 23.69 -5.59
C ARG A 20 -32.05 24.69 -5.88
N ARG A 21 -32.03 25.86 -5.21
CA ARG A 21 -30.99 26.87 -5.42
C ARG A 21 -29.64 26.55 -4.74
N ARG A 22 -29.58 25.64 -3.75
CA ARG A 22 -28.33 25.26 -3.05
C ARG A 22 -27.61 24.05 -3.65
N VAL A 23 -28.13 23.48 -4.74
CA VAL A 23 -27.52 22.34 -5.44
C VAL A 23 -26.48 22.91 -6.41
N GLY A 24 -25.19 22.68 -6.11
CA GLY A 24 -24.06 23.22 -6.85
C GLY A 24 -24.05 22.82 -8.34
N PRO A 25 -23.32 23.55 -9.21
CA PRO A 25 -23.36 23.39 -10.66
C PRO A 25 -23.11 21.95 -11.14
N SER A 26 -22.24 21.20 -10.47
CA SER A 26 -21.88 19.81 -10.83
C SER A 26 -23.04 18.82 -10.69
N SER A 27 -24.00 19.10 -9.80
CA SER A 27 -25.21 18.27 -9.63
C SER A 27 -26.35 18.63 -10.60
N ARG A 28 -26.27 19.75 -11.32
CA ARG A 28 -27.29 20.11 -12.32
C ARG A 28 -27.12 19.30 -13.61
N CYS A 29 -25.89 19.02 -14.04
CA CYS A 29 -25.64 18.23 -15.26
C CYS A 29 -26.15 16.78 -15.13
N ALA A 30 -26.07 16.17 -13.94
CA ALA A 30 -26.61 14.84 -13.70
C ALA A 30 -28.15 14.77 -13.77
N TRP A 31 -28.83 15.87 -13.42
CA TRP A 31 -30.30 15.95 -13.48
C TRP A 31 -30.80 16.22 -14.90
N VAL A 32 -30.13 17.09 -15.66
CA VAL A 32 -30.52 17.45 -17.03
C VAL A 32 -30.46 16.24 -17.98
N GLY A 33 -29.46 15.35 -17.83
CA GLY A 33 -29.38 14.12 -18.62
C GLY A 33 -30.47 13.07 -18.28
N LEU A 34 -31.02 13.12 -17.07
CA LEU A 34 -32.10 12.22 -16.59
C LEU A 34 -33.49 12.71 -17.01
N GLU A 35 -33.66 14.02 -17.20
CA GLU A 35 -34.90 14.64 -17.67
C GLU A 35 -35.05 14.48 -19.19
N ALA A 36 -33.96 14.53 -19.96
CA ALA A 36 -33.97 14.30 -21.41
C ALA A 36 -34.35 12.86 -21.82
N ARG A 37 -34.17 11.88 -20.93
CA ARG A 37 -34.54 10.46 -21.17
C ARG A 37 -35.93 10.09 -20.68
N ARG A 38 -36.71 11.03 -20.16
CA ARG A 38 -38.04 10.76 -19.60
C ARG A 38 -39.08 10.42 -20.67
N GLY A 39 -38.83 10.77 -21.94
CA GLY A 39 -39.71 10.44 -23.07
C GLY A 39 -39.63 8.98 -23.51
N ASP A 40 -38.47 8.33 -23.37
CA ASP A 40 -38.21 6.99 -23.94
C ASP A 40 -38.32 5.85 -22.92
N VAL A 41 -38.38 6.18 -21.62
CA VAL A 41 -38.36 5.19 -20.55
C VAL A 41 -39.62 5.40 -19.70
N GLY A 42 -40.51 4.40 -19.70
CA GLY A 42 -41.80 4.46 -19.00
C GLY A 42 -41.68 4.97 -17.55
N GLU A 43 -42.72 5.66 -17.07
CA GLU A 43 -42.68 6.45 -15.84
C GLU A 43 -42.26 5.65 -14.59
N GLU A 44 -42.57 4.35 -14.55
CA GLU A 44 -42.14 3.44 -13.47
C GLU A 44 -40.63 3.17 -13.45
N ALA A 45 -40.02 2.95 -14.61
CA ALA A 45 -38.58 2.71 -14.71
C ALA A 45 -37.78 3.97 -14.33
N TRP A 46 -38.28 5.15 -14.67
CA TRP A 46 -37.69 6.41 -14.26
C TRP A 46 -37.78 6.63 -12.74
N ARG A 47 -38.93 6.33 -12.12
CA ARG A 47 -39.11 6.41 -10.67
C ARG A 47 -38.22 5.42 -9.92
N SER A 48 -38.04 4.21 -10.44
CA SER A 48 -37.13 3.21 -9.89
C SER A 48 -35.66 3.68 -9.93
N ALA A 49 -35.21 4.16 -11.10
CA ALA A 49 -33.84 4.68 -11.25
C ALA A 49 -33.55 5.92 -10.37
N ALA A 50 -34.51 6.83 -10.26
CA ALA A 50 -34.41 8.00 -9.39
C ALA A 50 -34.38 7.61 -7.90
N GLY A 51 -35.18 6.61 -7.50
CA GLY A 51 -35.18 6.03 -6.16
C GLY A 51 -33.83 5.40 -5.81
N ASP A 52 -33.24 4.65 -6.74
CA ASP A 52 -31.91 4.05 -6.57
C ASP A 52 -30.79 5.08 -6.50
N ALA A 53 -30.83 6.11 -7.34
CA ALA A 53 -29.87 7.20 -7.31
C ALA A 53 -29.96 7.97 -5.98
N ALA A 54 -31.18 8.26 -5.51
CA ALA A 54 -31.41 8.91 -4.24
C ALA A 54 -30.99 8.04 -3.04
N SER A 55 -31.25 6.72 -3.08
CA SER A 55 -30.83 5.80 -2.01
C SER A 55 -29.31 5.63 -1.97
N LYS A 56 -28.63 5.59 -3.14
CA LYS A 56 -27.17 5.59 -3.23
C LYS A 56 -26.58 6.91 -2.73
N ALA A 57 -27.17 8.04 -3.09
CA ALA A 57 -26.74 9.35 -2.59
C ALA A 57 -26.97 9.51 -1.08
N ALA A 58 -28.10 9.00 -0.56
CA ALA A 58 -28.41 8.99 0.88
C ALA A 58 -27.48 8.06 1.65
N ARG A 59 -27.15 6.87 1.12
CA ARG A 59 -26.09 6.01 1.68
C ARG A 59 -24.75 6.75 1.65
N ARG A 60 -24.33 7.33 0.53
CA ARG A 60 -23.08 8.11 0.46
C ARG A 60 -23.02 9.25 1.47
N ARG A 61 -24.15 9.92 1.78
CA ARG A 61 -24.22 10.95 2.83
C ARG A 61 -24.22 10.37 4.25
N ARG A 62 -24.92 9.24 4.48
CA ARG A 62 -24.92 8.54 5.78
C ARG A 62 -23.54 7.98 6.13
N TRP A 63 -22.77 7.60 5.12
CA TRP A 63 -21.38 7.16 5.24
C TRP A 63 -20.36 8.30 5.06
N GLY A 64 -20.80 9.51 4.70
CA GLY A 64 -19.93 10.64 4.36
C GLY A 64 -19.50 11.54 5.52
N GLY A 65 -19.99 11.30 6.74
CA GLY A 65 -19.68 12.13 7.92
C GLY A 65 -18.80 11.46 8.98
N GLY A 66 -18.81 10.13 9.05
CA GLY A 66 -17.97 9.39 9.99
C GLY A 66 -16.72 8.89 9.29
N ARG A 67 -15.56 9.51 9.54
CA ARG A 67 -14.28 8.86 9.22
C ARG A 67 -14.34 7.46 9.85
N PRO A 68 -14.08 6.38 9.09
CA PRO A 68 -14.12 5.05 9.67
C PRO A 68 -13.13 5.04 10.85
N PRO A 69 -13.51 4.53 12.03
CA PRO A 69 -12.72 4.63 13.26
C PRO A 69 -11.31 4.00 13.15
N GLY A 70 -11.01 3.27 12.07
CA GLY A 70 -9.67 2.75 11.77
C GLY A 70 -8.74 3.69 11.00
N ALA A 71 -9.22 4.75 10.33
CA ALA A 71 -8.35 5.58 9.46
C ALA A 71 -7.26 6.34 10.23
N MET A 72 -7.51 6.68 11.50
CA MET A 72 -6.56 7.45 12.31
C MET A 72 -5.36 6.60 12.75
N GLY A 73 -5.58 5.32 13.09
CA GLY A 73 -4.50 4.41 13.50
C GLY A 73 -3.50 4.11 12.37
N PHE A 74 -3.94 4.09 11.11
CA PHE A 74 -3.09 3.78 9.96
C PHE A 74 -2.14 4.90 9.59
N ILE A 75 -2.61 6.15 9.63
CA ILE A 75 -1.78 7.32 9.39
C ILE A 75 -0.65 7.35 10.43
N THR A 76 -0.96 7.02 11.68
CA THR A 76 0.05 6.91 12.76
C THR A 76 1.08 5.82 12.44
N VAL A 77 0.65 4.60 12.08
CA VAL A 77 1.59 3.49 11.78
C VAL A 77 2.49 3.80 10.58
N HIS A 78 1.96 4.39 9.51
CA HIS A 78 2.75 4.79 8.34
C HIS A 78 3.80 5.85 8.67
N SER A 79 3.38 6.91 9.38
CA SER A 79 4.28 8.00 9.79
C SER A 79 5.35 7.50 10.76
N VAL A 80 4.97 6.67 11.73
CA VAL A 80 5.91 6.05 12.68
C VAL A 80 6.92 5.16 11.94
N LEU A 81 6.47 4.26 11.06
CA LEU A 81 7.39 3.40 10.31
C LEU A 81 8.34 4.21 9.43
N THR A 82 7.83 5.25 8.76
CA THR A 82 8.65 6.11 7.89
C THR A 82 9.68 6.89 8.68
N VAL A 83 9.27 7.57 9.75
CA VAL A 83 10.17 8.36 10.60
C VAL A 83 11.21 7.45 11.25
N LEU A 84 10.81 6.33 11.83
CA LEU A 84 11.76 5.40 12.46
C LEU A 84 12.76 4.84 11.45
N SER A 85 12.31 4.46 10.26
CA SER A 85 13.19 3.87 9.25
C SER A 85 14.17 4.89 8.68
N VAL A 86 13.71 6.12 8.40
CA VAL A 86 14.58 7.21 7.94
C VAL A 86 15.57 7.62 9.03
N SER A 87 15.13 7.74 10.28
CA SER A 87 16.02 8.06 11.40
C SER A 87 17.07 6.97 11.62
N CYS A 88 16.69 5.69 11.61
CA CYS A 88 17.65 4.60 11.72
C CYS A 88 18.65 4.61 10.56
N ALA A 89 18.16 4.79 9.32
CA ALA A 89 19.03 4.87 8.15
C ALA A 89 20.01 6.05 8.23
N ALA A 90 19.55 7.22 8.66
CA ALA A 90 20.39 8.40 8.82
C ALA A 90 21.45 8.21 9.91
N VAL A 91 21.08 7.62 11.05
CA VAL A 91 22.00 7.33 12.16
C VAL A 91 23.07 6.31 11.75
N ILE A 92 22.66 5.20 11.12
CA ILE A 92 23.61 4.18 10.63
C ILE A 92 24.56 4.79 9.59
N SER A 93 24.02 5.61 8.70
CA SER A 93 24.77 6.29 7.63
C SER A 93 25.78 7.29 8.17
N GLY A 94 25.34 8.20 9.04
CA GLY A 94 26.20 9.24 9.63
C GLY A 94 27.31 8.62 10.47
N PHE A 95 26.98 7.59 11.25
CA PHE A 95 27.96 6.89 12.08
C PHE A 95 28.99 6.12 11.24
N ALA A 96 28.56 5.48 10.15
CA ALA A 96 29.47 4.79 9.23
C ALA A 96 30.47 5.77 8.59
N VAL A 97 30.04 7.00 8.26
CA VAL A 97 30.91 8.03 7.68
C VAL A 97 31.88 8.61 8.72
N GLN A 98 31.44 8.83 9.95
CA GLN A 98 32.27 9.44 11.00
C GLN A 98 33.42 8.55 11.46
N ASN A 99 33.24 7.23 11.50
CA ASN A 99 34.23 6.31 12.08
C ASN A 99 35.31 5.84 11.10
N GLY A 100 35.67 6.68 10.11
CA GLY A 100 36.89 6.47 9.31
C GLY A 100 36.89 5.22 8.43
N ALA A 101 35.76 4.55 8.28
CA ALA A 101 35.52 3.71 7.12
C ALA A 101 35.66 4.64 5.93
N GLY A 102 36.75 4.53 5.16
CA GLY A 102 36.91 5.31 3.93
C GLY A 102 35.64 5.24 3.06
N TYR A 103 35.52 6.09 2.05
CA TYR A 103 34.31 6.14 1.20
C TYR A 103 33.82 4.75 0.71
N SER A 104 34.71 3.76 0.60
CA SER A 104 34.36 2.38 0.25
C SER A 104 33.70 1.56 1.38
N PRO A 105 34.27 1.35 2.59
CA PRO A 105 33.60 0.50 3.60
C PRO A 105 32.28 1.05 4.14
N ALA A 106 32.11 2.38 4.24
CA ALA A 106 30.89 3.00 4.76
C ALA A 106 29.73 2.95 3.75
N ALA A 107 30.04 2.84 2.45
CA ALA A 107 29.03 2.85 1.40
C ALA A 107 28.09 1.64 1.47
N HIS A 108 28.54 0.48 1.95
CA HIS A 108 27.65 -0.68 2.09
C HIS A 108 26.54 -0.49 3.12
N PRO A 109 26.82 -0.21 4.41
CA PRO A 109 25.75 0.00 5.38
C PRO A 109 24.88 1.21 5.00
N PHE A 110 25.43 2.24 4.35
CA PHE A 110 24.67 3.36 3.79
C PHE A 110 23.66 2.91 2.73
N LEU A 111 24.14 2.27 1.67
CA LEU A 111 23.31 1.81 0.55
C LEU A 111 22.28 0.76 0.98
N MET A 112 22.66 -0.16 1.87
CA MET A 112 21.76 -1.16 2.43
C MET A 112 20.66 -0.51 3.28
N SER A 113 21.00 0.50 4.10
CA SER A 113 20.02 1.21 4.92
C SER A 113 19.04 2.01 4.06
N ILE A 114 19.52 2.76 3.06
CA ILE A 114 18.65 3.50 2.15
C ILE A 114 17.77 2.56 1.32
N GLY A 115 18.33 1.46 0.81
CA GLY A 115 17.60 0.47 0.02
C GLY A 115 16.50 -0.22 0.84
N VAL A 116 16.88 -0.81 1.98
CA VAL A 116 15.98 -1.63 2.80
C VAL A 116 15.08 -0.77 3.68
N LEU A 117 15.64 0.08 4.54
CA LEU A 117 14.86 0.89 5.48
C LEU A 117 14.16 2.06 4.79
N GLY A 118 14.78 2.67 3.78
CA GLY A 118 14.16 3.73 2.99
C GLY A 118 13.17 3.17 1.97
N PHE A 119 13.69 2.71 0.84
CA PHE A 119 12.87 2.38 -0.33
C PHE A 119 11.95 1.17 -0.09
N PHE A 120 12.43 0.04 0.44
CA PHE A 120 11.55 -1.14 0.61
C PHE A 120 10.43 -0.91 1.62
N SER A 121 10.68 -0.19 2.72
CA SER A 121 9.62 0.25 3.63
C SER A 121 8.51 1.01 2.89
N GLN A 122 8.88 2.01 2.07
CA GLN A 122 7.92 2.79 1.27
C GLN A 122 7.22 1.93 0.23
N GLY A 123 7.94 1.02 -0.42
CA GLY A 123 7.37 0.10 -1.40
C GLY A 123 6.32 -0.83 -0.78
N VAL A 124 6.59 -1.39 0.40
CA VAL A 124 5.63 -2.21 1.15
C VAL A 124 4.42 -1.36 1.57
N LEU A 125 4.66 -0.15 2.07
CA LEU A 125 3.62 0.77 2.51
C LEU A 125 2.72 1.27 1.39
N ALA A 126 3.18 1.33 0.13
CA ALA A 126 2.36 1.74 -1.02
C ALA A 126 1.07 0.91 -1.20
N TYR A 127 1.06 -0.34 -0.73
CA TYR A 127 -0.16 -1.17 -0.72
C TYR A 127 -0.98 -1.04 0.56
N VAL A 128 -0.35 -0.74 1.69
CA VAL A 128 -0.99 -0.59 3.01
C VAL A 128 -1.63 0.80 3.17
N ALA A 129 -1.10 1.85 2.55
CA ALA A 129 -1.54 3.24 2.70
C ALA A 129 -2.99 3.55 2.25
N ASN A 130 -3.70 2.56 1.69
CA ASN A 130 -5.11 2.70 1.30
C ASN A 130 -6.11 2.69 2.47
N TYR A 131 -5.65 2.59 3.71
CA TYR A 131 -6.49 2.74 4.90
C TYR A 131 -6.63 4.21 5.32
N GLY A 132 -7.25 5.04 4.46
CA GLY A 132 -7.99 6.22 4.94
C GLY A 132 -7.32 7.60 4.96
N SER A 133 -6.21 7.85 4.24
CA SER A 133 -5.71 9.23 4.07
C SER A 133 -6.31 9.92 2.83
N ALA A 134 -6.43 11.24 2.88
CA ALA A 134 -6.84 12.09 1.74
C ALA A 134 -5.86 12.03 0.54
N LEU A 135 -4.71 11.38 0.72
CA LEU A 135 -3.70 11.09 -0.30
C LEU A 135 -3.81 9.66 -0.83
N ALA A 136 -4.89 8.95 -0.52
CA ALA A 136 -5.18 7.66 -1.12
C ALA A 136 -5.19 7.83 -2.64
N VAL A 137 -4.14 7.33 -3.29
CA VAL A 137 -4.12 7.18 -4.74
C VAL A 137 -5.20 6.16 -5.05
N GLU A 138 -6.39 6.66 -5.41
CA GLU A 138 -7.57 5.84 -5.66
C GLU A 138 -7.29 4.80 -6.75
N ASP A 139 -6.42 5.17 -7.70
CA ASP A 139 -6.02 4.29 -8.79
C ASP A 139 -5.02 3.22 -8.34
N ARG A 140 -5.48 1.97 -8.44
CA ARG A 140 -4.67 0.77 -8.21
C ARG A 140 -3.52 0.66 -9.20
N LYS A 141 -3.66 1.18 -10.42
CA LYS A 141 -2.60 1.15 -11.44
C LYS A 141 -1.43 2.02 -10.99
N THR A 142 -1.67 3.27 -10.64
CA THR A 142 -0.64 4.20 -10.13
C THR A 142 0.11 3.62 -8.92
N ARG A 143 -0.60 3.00 -7.97
CA ARG A 143 0.06 2.34 -6.81
C ARG A 143 0.99 1.21 -7.19
N ARG A 144 0.60 0.38 -8.16
CA ARG A 144 1.45 -0.68 -8.71
C ARG A 144 2.72 -0.11 -9.34
N THR A 145 2.57 0.98 -10.10
CA THR A 145 3.71 1.67 -10.70
C THR A 145 4.65 2.25 -9.64
N VAL A 146 4.11 2.95 -8.64
CA VAL A 146 4.91 3.51 -7.54
C VAL A 146 5.63 2.42 -6.76
N HIS A 147 4.93 1.35 -6.37
CA HIS A 147 5.54 0.19 -5.71
C HIS A 147 6.68 -0.39 -6.55
N GLY A 148 6.42 -0.68 -7.84
CA GLY A 148 7.43 -1.25 -8.73
C GLY A 148 8.66 -0.36 -8.89
N ALA A 149 8.45 0.95 -9.07
CA ALA A 149 9.54 1.92 -9.20
C ALA A 149 10.39 2.01 -7.92
N VAL A 150 9.75 2.14 -6.77
CA VAL A 150 10.42 2.23 -5.47
C VAL A 150 11.18 0.94 -5.14
N MET A 151 10.60 -0.23 -5.41
CA MET A 151 11.28 -1.52 -5.23
C MET A 151 12.48 -1.68 -6.17
N LEU A 152 12.39 -1.20 -7.41
CA LEU A 152 13.50 -1.24 -8.34
C LEU A 152 14.66 -0.34 -7.88
N ILE A 153 14.37 0.90 -7.46
CA ILE A 153 15.38 1.81 -6.92
C ILE A 153 16.05 1.21 -5.67
N GLY A 154 15.25 0.67 -4.74
CA GLY A 154 15.78 -0.01 -3.56
C GLY A 154 16.66 -1.21 -3.91
N MET A 155 16.28 -2.00 -4.91
CA MET A 155 17.09 -3.12 -5.40
C MET A 155 18.42 -2.64 -5.99
N LEU A 156 18.43 -1.54 -6.74
CA LEU A 156 19.67 -0.94 -7.24
C LEU A 156 20.59 -0.53 -6.10
N CYS A 157 20.06 0.07 -5.02
CA CYS A 157 20.86 0.38 -3.83
C CYS A 157 21.47 -0.88 -3.20
N VAL A 158 20.68 -1.95 -3.04
CA VAL A 158 21.17 -3.24 -2.48
C VAL A 158 22.25 -3.85 -3.38
N VAL A 159 22.06 -3.86 -4.71
CA VAL A 159 23.06 -4.36 -5.67
C VAL A 159 24.36 -3.56 -5.56
N CYS A 160 24.29 -2.22 -5.59
CA CYS A 160 25.47 -1.37 -5.43
C CYS A 160 26.17 -1.61 -4.09
N GLY A 161 25.41 -1.72 -2.99
CA GLY A 161 25.96 -2.01 -1.67
C GLY A 161 26.64 -3.38 -1.62
N TYR A 162 26.07 -4.39 -2.29
CA TYR A 162 26.69 -5.71 -2.42
C TYR A 162 27.99 -5.65 -3.23
N LEU A 163 27.99 -4.96 -4.37
CA LEU A 163 29.18 -4.80 -5.22
C LEU A 163 30.32 -4.09 -4.49
N VAL A 164 30.03 -3.09 -3.65
CA VAL A 164 31.03 -2.43 -2.80
C VAL A 164 31.71 -3.43 -1.86
N VAL A 165 30.93 -4.26 -1.16
CA VAL A 165 31.47 -5.28 -0.25
C VAL A 165 32.21 -6.37 -1.01
N TYR A 166 31.66 -6.85 -2.12
CA TYR A 166 32.30 -7.83 -2.98
C TYR A 166 33.67 -7.34 -3.48
N ALA A 167 33.74 -6.11 -4.00
CA ALA A 167 34.99 -5.52 -4.47
C ALA A 167 36.05 -5.41 -3.36
N LYS A 168 35.63 -5.15 -2.12
CA LYS A 168 36.51 -5.09 -0.95
C LYS A 168 37.00 -6.47 -0.50
N LEU A 169 36.15 -7.49 -0.63
CA LEU A 169 36.40 -8.82 -0.07
C LEU A 169 36.94 -9.84 -1.07
N LYS A 170 36.84 -9.60 -2.38
CA LYS A 170 37.22 -10.58 -3.41
C LYS A 170 38.67 -11.10 -3.30
N ASN A 171 39.57 -10.31 -2.73
CA ASN A 171 40.99 -10.67 -2.54
C ASN A 171 41.32 -11.06 -1.09
N LYS A 172 40.33 -11.11 -0.20
CA LYS A 172 40.53 -11.44 1.22
C LYS A 172 40.09 -12.89 1.47
N PRO A 173 40.84 -13.66 2.28
CA PRO A 173 40.41 -15.00 2.65
C PRO A 173 39.10 -14.92 3.47
N LEU A 174 38.17 -15.85 3.24
CA LEU A 174 36.88 -15.89 3.96
C LEU A 174 37.05 -15.91 5.49
N SER A 175 38.15 -16.48 5.98
CA SER A 175 38.50 -16.52 7.40
C SER A 175 38.61 -15.11 8.02
N SER A 176 38.95 -14.09 7.23
CA SER A 176 39.11 -12.71 7.73
C SER A 176 37.80 -12.03 8.18
N ILE A 177 36.66 -12.50 7.70
CA ILE A 177 35.33 -11.94 8.01
C ILE A 177 34.62 -12.78 9.09
N ASN A 178 35.01 -14.05 9.18
CA ASN A 178 34.36 -15.09 9.94
C ASN A 178 34.85 -15.19 11.41
N HIS A 179 35.35 -14.12 12.00
CA HIS A 179 35.70 -14.13 13.44
C HIS A 179 34.54 -13.65 14.32
N VAL A 180 33.66 -12.78 13.81
CA VAL A 180 32.47 -12.31 14.54
C VAL A 180 31.25 -13.18 14.19
N PRO A 181 30.64 -13.91 15.15
CA PRO A 181 29.48 -14.78 14.88
C PRO A 181 28.31 -14.06 14.22
N ALA A 182 28.00 -12.84 14.66
CA ALA A 182 26.92 -12.03 14.07
C ALA A 182 27.16 -11.70 12.59
N LEU A 183 28.41 -11.42 12.19
CA LEU A 183 28.75 -11.15 10.79
C LEU A 183 28.66 -12.39 9.90
N LYS A 184 28.93 -13.60 10.44
CA LYS A 184 28.68 -14.86 9.72
C LYS A 184 27.20 -15.02 9.38
N VAL A 185 26.35 -14.83 10.39
CA VAL A 185 24.89 -14.93 10.25
C VAL A 185 24.39 -13.86 9.28
N HIS A 186 24.85 -12.61 9.43
CA HIS A 186 24.55 -11.52 8.51
C HIS A 186 24.91 -11.87 7.06
N SER A 187 26.11 -12.38 6.80
CA SER A 187 26.56 -12.75 5.45
C SER A 187 25.68 -13.85 4.85
N ALA A 188 25.43 -14.93 5.61
CA ALA A 188 24.59 -16.04 5.16
C ALA A 188 23.15 -15.61 4.86
N LEU A 189 22.52 -14.87 5.79
CA LEU A 189 21.18 -14.31 5.60
C LEU A 189 21.15 -13.30 4.44
N GLY A 190 22.20 -12.50 4.28
CA GLY A 190 22.36 -11.53 3.21
C GLY A 190 22.31 -12.17 1.83
N TYR A 191 23.03 -13.27 1.62
CA TYR A 191 22.99 -14.02 0.35
C TYR A 191 21.59 -14.58 0.07
N ILE A 192 20.95 -15.19 1.07
CA ILE A 192 19.60 -15.73 0.93
C ILE A 192 18.60 -14.61 0.59
N ALA A 193 18.64 -13.52 1.36
CA ALA A 193 17.77 -12.36 1.16
C ALA A 193 17.99 -11.72 -0.22
N PHE A 194 19.24 -11.55 -0.66
CA PHE A 194 19.58 -10.99 -1.96
C PHE A 194 19.03 -11.85 -3.11
N GLY A 195 19.20 -13.18 -3.05
CA GLY A 195 18.64 -14.10 -4.05
C GLY A 195 17.12 -14.06 -4.10
N LEU A 196 16.46 -14.14 -2.93
CA LEU A 196 15.00 -14.05 -2.83
C LEU A 196 14.47 -12.71 -3.35
N LEU A 197 15.14 -11.62 -3.03
CA LEU A 197 14.78 -10.27 -3.48
C LEU A 197 14.89 -10.14 -5.01
N GLY A 198 15.95 -10.68 -5.62
CA GLY A 198 16.07 -10.76 -7.08
C GLY A 198 14.90 -11.52 -7.72
N VAL A 199 14.54 -12.68 -7.16
CA VAL A 199 13.36 -13.44 -7.60
C VAL A 199 12.07 -12.61 -7.45
N GLN A 200 11.88 -11.92 -6.32
CA GLN A 200 10.71 -11.08 -6.10
C GLN A 200 10.58 -9.93 -7.11
N VAL A 201 11.69 -9.27 -7.46
CA VAL A 201 11.69 -8.18 -8.45
C VAL A 201 11.33 -8.73 -9.84
N ILE A 202 11.96 -9.81 -10.28
CA ILE A 202 11.68 -10.42 -11.59
C ILE A 202 10.21 -10.85 -11.68
N VAL A 203 9.72 -11.58 -10.67
CA VAL A 203 8.33 -12.05 -10.60
C VAL A 203 7.35 -10.88 -10.53
N GLY A 204 7.67 -9.83 -9.78
CA GLY A 204 6.88 -8.60 -9.70
C GLY A 204 6.74 -7.92 -11.07
N MET A 205 7.83 -7.78 -11.82
CA MET A 205 7.80 -7.22 -13.17
C MET A 205 6.98 -8.08 -14.15
N LEU A 206 7.16 -9.41 -14.12
CA LEU A 206 6.39 -10.33 -14.95
C LEU A 206 4.90 -10.27 -14.61
N LYS A 207 4.56 -10.17 -13.32
CA LYS A 207 3.19 -10.02 -12.84
C LYS A 207 2.57 -8.72 -13.35
N LEU A 208 3.29 -7.60 -13.31
CA LEU A 208 2.81 -6.33 -13.86
C LEU A 208 2.54 -6.43 -15.37
N ARG A 209 3.48 -6.97 -16.14
CA ARG A 209 3.31 -7.16 -17.59
C ARG A 209 2.10 -8.04 -17.93
N ARG A 210 1.89 -9.16 -17.22
CA ARG A 210 0.73 -10.05 -17.44
C ARG A 210 -0.60 -9.37 -17.10
N ILE A 211 -0.63 -8.57 -16.03
CA ILE A 211 -1.82 -7.80 -15.67
C ILE A 211 -2.15 -6.76 -16.74
N GLU A 212 -1.14 -6.09 -17.29
CA GLU A 212 -1.31 -5.09 -18.35
C GLU A 212 -1.73 -5.71 -19.68
N ARG A 213 -1.15 -6.84 -20.06
CA ARG A 213 -1.44 -7.51 -21.34
C ARG A 213 -2.75 -8.29 -21.33
N ASP A 214 -2.95 -9.14 -20.31
CA ASP A 214 -4.02 -10.14 -20.31
C ASP A 214 -5.16 -9.78 -19.34
N GLY A 215 -4.99 -8.77 -18.48
CA GLY A 215 -5.94 -8.44 -17.42
C GLY A 215 -6.03 -9.48 -16.28
N ARG A 216 -5.29 -10.59 -16.39
CA ARG A 216 -5.34 -11.73 -15.46
C ARG A 216 -4.40 -11.52 -14.27
N ARG A 217 -4.85 -11.92 -13.09
CA ARG A 217 -4.02 -11.93 -11.88
C ARG A 217 -3.39 -13.31 -11.71
N THR A 218 -2.11 -13.41 -12.02
CA THR A 218 -1.31 -14.60 -11.72
C THR A 218 -0.36 -14.34 -10.55
N MET A 219 0.19 -15.40 -9.95
CA MET A 219 1.23 -15.31 -8.90
C MET A 219 0.74 -14.61 -7.62
N ALA A 220 -0.31 -15.14 -6.98
CA ALA A 220 -0.80 -14.66 -5.70
C ALA A 220 0.28 -14.71 -4.60
N TRP A 221 1.07 -15.80 -4.58
CA TRP A 221 2.16 -16.03 -3.64
C TRP A 221 3.19 -14.90 -3.56
N HIS A 222 3.39 -14.11 -4.63
CA HIS A 222 4.27 -12.92 -4.61
C HIS A 222 3.84 -11.91 -3.55
N GLY A 223 2.53 -11.74 -3.33
CA GLY A 223 1.99 -10.83 -2.32
C GLY A 223 2.27 -11.27 -0.88
N ILE A 224 2.41 -12.59 -0.65
CA ILE A 224 2.71 -13.17 0.65
C ILE A 224 4.22 -13.23 0.89
N LEU A 225 4.98 -13.67 -0.12
CA LEU A 225 6.40 -13.88 0.01
C LEU A 225 7.18 -12.56 0.06
N GLY A 226 6.75 -11.51 -0.65
CA GLY A 226 7.40 -10.19 -0.62
C GLY A 226 7.58 -9.62 0.80
N PRO A 227 6.52 -9.51 1.61
CA PRO A 227 6.60 -9.11 3.01
C PRO A 227 7.58 -9.95 3.85
N LEU A 228 7.60 -11.27 3.67
CA LEU A 228 8.51 -12.15 4.39
C LEU A 228 9.98 -11.90 4.00
N VAL A 229 10.25 -11.68 2.71
CA VAL A 229 11.60 -11.32 2.23
C VAL A 229 12.03 -9.96 2.80
N TYR A 230 11.13 -8.99 2.88
CA TYR A 230 11.41 -7.70 3.51
C TYR A 230 11.76 -7.84 5.01
N LEU A 231 11.00 -8.64 5.76
CA LEU A 231 11.32 -8.93 7.17
C LEU A 231 12.67 -9.63 7.33
N LEU A 232 13.00 -10.55 6.42
CA LEU A 232 14.31 -11.20 6.39
C LEU A 232 15.44 -10.17 6.17
N CYS A 233 15.24 -9.19 5.27
CA CYS A 233 16.19 -8.09 5.08
C CYS A 233 16.38 -7.26 6.36
N LEU A 234 15.30 -6.96 7.10
CA LEU A 234 15.41 -6.22 8.37
C LEU A 234 16.22 -7.00 9.42
N ILE A 235 15.98 -8.30 9.56
CA ILE A 235 16.76 -9.18 10.45
C ILE A 235 18.23 -9.17 10.02
N CYS A 236 18.50 -9.26 8.72
CA CYS A 236 19.86 -9.19 8.18
C CYS A 236 20.55 -7.86 8.55
N VAL A 237 19.86 -6.72 8.43
CA VAL A 237 20.38 -5.41 8.84
C VAL A 237 20.72 -5.37 10.34
N MET A 238 19.87 -5.94 11.21
CA MET A 238 20.14 -6.02 12.64
C MET A 238 21.44 -6.78 12.94
N PHE A 239 21.64 -7.96 12.33
CA PHE A 239 22.87 -8.75 12.51
C PHE A 239 24.10 -8.03 11.96
N GLY A 240 23.98 -7.37 10.80
CA GLY A 240 25.08 -6.62 10.20
C GLY A 240 25.51 -5.44 11.07
N PHE A 241 24.55 -4.67 11.57
CA PHE A 241 24.81 -3.54 12.45
C PHE A 241 25.39 -3.99 13.80
N ASN A 242 24.78 -4.99 14.46
CA ASN A 242 25.26 -5.50 15.74
C ASN A 242 26.67 -6.09 15.61
N GLY A 243 26.94 -6.86 14.55
CA GLY A 243 28.25 -7.43 14.28
C GLY A 243 29.36 -6.41 14.00
N LEU A 244 29.02 -5.20 13.54
CA LEU A 244 30.00 -4.14 13.28
C LEU A 244 30.26 -3.24 14.49
N TYR A 245 29.25 -2.98 15.34
CA TYR A 245 29.33 -1.88 16.31
C TYR A 245 29.16 -2.29 17.78
N SER A 246 28.79 -3.54 18.09
CA SER A 246 28.58 -3.96 19.49
C SER A 246 29.84 -3.98 20.35
N GLY A 247 31.01 -4.20 19.75
CA GLY A 247 32.29 -4.19 20.48
C GLY A 247 32.70 -2.78 20.86
N ASP A 248 32.83 -1.91 19.86
CA ASP A 248 33.42 -0.58 20.04
C ASP A 248 32.41 0.44 20.61
N TYR A 249 31.11 0.27 20.37
CA TYR A 249 30.07 1.24 20.74
C TYR A 249 28.81 0.55 21.31
N PRO A 250 28.90 -0.10 22.49
CA PRO A 250 27.84 -0.96 23.00
C PRO A 250 26.51 -0.23 23.26
N ILE A 251 26.55 0.96 23.88
CA ILE A 251 25.33 1.75 24.16
C ILE A 251 24.65 2.18 22.87
N PHE A 252 25.43 2.75 21.93
CA PHE A 252 24.92 3.14 20.62
C PHE A 252 24.32 1.94 19.87
N SER A 253 25.02 0.81 19.92
CA SER A 253 24.59 -0.43 19.28
C SER A 253 23.23 -0.91 19.81
N VAL A 254 23.04 -0.87 21.14
CA VAL A 254 21.78 -1.21 21.80
C VAL A 254 20.66 -0.26 21.38
N CYS A 255 20.90 1.06 21.36
CA CYS A 255 19.89 2.05 20.98
C CYS A 255 19.40 1.85 19.53
N VAL A 256 20.32 1.69 18.58
CA VAL A 256 19.96 1.48 17.17
C VAL A 256 19.28 0.13 16.97
N THR A 257 19.76 -0.93 17.64
CA THR A 257 19.12 -2.26 17.59
C THR A 257 17.68 -2.20 18.12
N ALA A 258 17.45 -1.50 19.24
CA ALA A 258 16.09 -1.28 19.76
C ALA A 258 15.22 -0.52 18.73
N GLY A 259 15.77 0.51 18.08
CA GLY A 259 15.09 1.22 16.99
C GLY A 259 14.71 0.31 15.81
N LEU A 260 15.63 -0.55 15.37
CA LEU A 260 15.38 -1.54 14.32
C LEU A 260 14.32 -2.57 14.74
N ILE A 261 14.31 -3.01 16.00
CA ILE A 261 13.28 -3.91 16.53
C ILE A 261 11.92 -3.21 16.47
N CYS A 262 11.83 -1.94 16.85
CA CYS A 262 10.60 -1.15 16.72
C CYS A 262 10.12 -1.03 15.26
N VAL A 263 11.04 -0.81 14.31
CA VAL A 263 10.74 -0.83 12.86
C VAL A 263 10.19 -2.19 12.44
N PHE A 264 10.84 -3.28 12.85
CA PHE A 264 10.42 -4.65 12.55
C PHE A 264 9.02 -4.96 13.10
N LEU A 265 8.77 -4.67 14.38
CA LEU A 265 7.47 -4.92 15.00
C LEU A 265 6.36 -4.07 14.36
N THR A 266 6.66 -2.82 14.02
CA THR A 266 5.72 -1.94 13.32
C THR A 266 5.43 -2.48 11.91
N ALA A 267 6.43 -2.98 11.19
CA ALA A 267 6.23 -3.61 9.90
C ALA A 267 5.38 -4.87 10.00
N VAL A 268 5.65 -5.75 10.99
CA VAL A 268 4.83 -6.95 11.25
C VAL A 268 3.38 -6.57 11.54
N ALA A 269 3.16 -5.60 12.42
CA ALA A 269 1.81 -5.11 12.74
C ALA A 269 1.10 -4.53 11.50
N ALA A 270 1.79 -3.71 10.71
CA ALA A 270 1.23 -3.12 9.49
C ALA A 270 0.88 -4.18 8.43
N LEU A 271 1.72 -5.20 8.28
CA LEU A 271 1.59 -6.26 7.28
C LEU A 271 0.54 -7.31 7.64
N PHE A 272 0.52 -7.76 8.90
CA PHE A 272 -0.25 -8.93 9.31
C PHE A 272 -1.46 -8.60 10.20
N CYS A 273 -1.42 -7.50 10.95
CA CYS A 273 -2.51 -7.10 11.83
C CYS A 273 -3.46 -6.07 11.21
N GLY A 274 -3.18 -5.60 9.98
CA GLY A 274 -4.06 -4.65 9.29
C GLY A 274 -5.44 -5.24 8.99
N PRO A 275 -6.55 -4.45 9.05
CA PRO A 275 -7.89 -4.93 8.78
C PRO A 275 -7.94 -5.58 7.41
N ARG A 276 -8.04 -6.92 7.37
CA ARG A 276 -8.26 -7.62 6.10
C ARG A 276 -9.46 -6.98 5.43
N ARG A 277 -9.26 -6.48 4.20
CA ARG A 277 -10.32 -5.88 3.40
C ARG A 277 -11.40 -6.95 3.27
N LYS A 278 -12.49 -6.84 4.06
CA LYS A 278 -13.66 -7.69 3.89
C LYS A 278 -14.10 -7.41 2.46
N ARG A 279 -13.83 -8.37 1.57
CA ARG A 279 -14.28 -8.32 0.18
C ARG A 279 -15.76 -8.06 0.33
N SER A 280 -16.23 -6.91 -0.12
CA SER A 280 -17.66 -6.66 -0.23
C SER A 280 -18.14 -7.78 -1.10
N THR A 281 -18.67 -8.84 -0.47
CA THR A 281 -19.36 -9.93 -1.13
C THR A 281 -20.31 -9.20 -2.03
N GLY A 282 -20.06 -9.30 -3.34
CA GLY A 282 -20.85 -8.59 -4.31
C GLY A 282 -22.28 -8.93 -3.96
N VAL A 283 -23.03 -7.94 -3.45
CA VAL A 283 -24.48 -8.02 -3.47
C VAL A 283 -24.72 -8.19 -4.95
N ALA A 284 -25.02 -9.44 -5.35
CA ALA A 284 -25.30 -9.78 -6.71
C ALA A 284 -26.34 -8.77 -7.14
N MET A 285 -25.96 -7.84 -8.00
CA MET A 285 -26.91 -6.90 -8.57
C MET A 285 -27.96 -7.81 -9.21
N PRO A 286 -29.22 -7.77 -8.76
CA PRO A 286 -30.24 -8.60 -9.35
C PRO A 286 -30.17 -8.35 -10.84
N SER A 287 -29.91 -9.41 -11.60
CA SER A 287 -29.96 -9.34 -13.05
C SER A 287 -31.37 -8.88 -13.37
N THR A 288 -31.55 -7.59 -13.69
CA THR A 288 -32.82 -7.07 -14.16
C THR A 288 -33.17 -7.93 -15.36
N GLY A 289 -34.16 -8.79 -15.18
CA GLY A 289 -34.50 -9.85 -16.10
C GLY A 289 -34.71 -9.26 -17.49
N ARG A 290 -33.72 -9.45 -18.36
CA ARG A 290 -33.94 -9.36 -19.79
C ARG A 290 -34.52 -10.70 -20.19
N ALA A 291 -35.84 -10.80 -20.08
CA ALA A 291 -36.60 -11.85 -20.77
C ALA A 291 -36.30 -11.68 -22.27
N GLY A 292 -35.50 -12.59 -22.82
CA GLY A 292 -35.04 -12.47 -24.21
C GLY A 292 -33.95 -13.48 -24.56
N SER A 293 -34.38 -14.73 -24.76
CA SER A 293 -33.78 -15.83 -25.53
C SER A 293 -32.25 -15.98 -25.61
N GLY A 294 -31.77 -17.04 -24.97
CA GLY A 294 -31.00 -18.11 -25.64
C GLY A 294 -29.62 -17.76 -26.20
N ALA A 295 -28.59 -17.97 -25.38
CA ALA A 295 -27.34 -18.65 -25.80
C ALA A 295 -26.44 -18.86 -24.57
N SER A 296 -26.24 -20.12 -24.21
CA SER A 296 -25.37 -20.57 -23.12
C SER A 296 -23.91 -20.20 -23.38
N GLY A 297 -23.37 -19.26 -22.61
CA GLY A 297 -21.92 -19.00 -22.53
C GLY A 297 -21.45 -19.15 -21.09
N ALA A 298 -20.79 -20.26 -20.80
CA ALA A 298 -20.28 -20.63 -19.48
C ALA A 298 -19.30 -19.57 -18.95
N LEU A 299 -19.75 -18.78 -17.96
CA LEU A 299 -18.93 -17.84 -17.22
C LEU A 299 -18.24 -18.59 -16.08
N LEU A 300 -16.98 -18.99 -16.30
CA LEU A 300 -16.12 -19.60 -15.29
C LEU A 300 -15.84 -18.60 -14.16
N ASP A 301 -16.40 -18.90 -12.98
CA ASP A 301 -16.24 -18.17 -11.73
C ASP A 301 -14.84 -18.47 -11.15
N ASP A 302 -13.89 -17.58 -11.43
CA ASP A 302 -12.48 -17.69 -11.02
C ASP A 302 -12.34 -17.35 -9.52
N ARG A 303 -12.68 -18.31 -8.65
CA ARG A 303 -12.70 -18.21 -7.18
C ARG A 303 -11.51 -18.84 -6.47
N HIS A 304 -10.29 -18.83 -7.00
CA HIS A 304 -9.16 -19.30 -6.19
C HIS A 304 -7.93 -18.40 -6.25
N GLY A 305 -7.68 -17.73 -5.12
CA GLY A 305 -6.33 -17.42 -4.65
C GLY A 305 -6.05 -15.93 -4.45
N GLU A 306 -6.30 -15.39 -3.26
CA GLU A 306 -5.53 -14.25 -2.73
C GLU A 306 -5.45 -14.34 -1.19
N LEU A 307 -4.30 -14.81 -0.68
CA LEU A 307 -3.58 -14.18 0.42
C LEU A 307 -2.48 -13.33 -0.21
#